data_AF-A0A8J8PRV2-F1
#
_entry.id   AF-A0A8J8PRV2-F1
#
_cell.length_a   1.000
_cell.length_b   1.000
_cell.length_c   1.000
_cell.angle_alpha   90.00
_cell.angle_beta   90.00
_cell.angle_gamma   90.00
#
_symmetry.space_group_name_H-M   'P 1'
#
loop_
_entity.id
_entity.type
_entity.pdbx_description
1 polymer ?
#
loop_
_entity_poly.entity_id
_entity_poly.type
_entity_poly.pdbx_seq_one_letter_code
_entity_poly.pdbx_strand_id
1 'polypeptide(L)'
;MSIEADSKNIANNLTDYVEEELRVGEALAHILAAASVVIELEGESDDIKETVRRYVDLWISKISPIDYSPGMAEVIGSKINVNITKIFRNIDEDELGKILDSVVDIKKKLDHNVIDSVNIIELEANTEKIFRALGIDLNDVRMFFNFIDVEKRANRLISLLAVAIGISALWDEKWIVGSQ
;
A
#
# COMPACT_ATOMS: atom_id res chain seq x y z
N MET A 1 -1.04 34.56 -33.60
CA MET A 1 -0.45 33.24 -33.32
C MET A 1 0.13 33.10 -31.90
N SER A 2 -0.14 34.01 -30.95
CA SER A 2 0.50 34.00 -29.62
C SER A 2 -0.45 33.73 -28.44
N ILE A 3 -1.76 33.62 -28.65
CA ILE A 3 -2.72 33.50 -27.53
C ILE A 3 -3.10 32.02 -27.28
N GLU A 4 -3.16 31.20 -28.33
CA GLU A 4 -3.48 29.77 -28.20
C GLU A 4 -2.34 28.92 -27.61
N ALA A 5 -1.08 29.35 -27.77
CA ALA A 5 0.08 28.68 -27.18
C ALA A 5 0.15 28.92 -25.65
N ASP A 6 -0.18 30.13 -25.20
CA ASP A 6 -0.20 30.48 -23.77
C ASP A 6 -1.39 29.83 -23.05
N SER A 7 -2.58 29.77 -23.66
CA SER A 7 -3.72 29.06 -23.06
C SER A 7 -3.49 27.55 -22.91
N LYS A 8 -2.77 26.90 -23.84
CA LYS A 8 -2.39 25.49 -23.71
C LYS A 8 -1.37 25.26 -22.60
N ASN A 9 -0.38 26.15 -22.44
CA ASN A 9 0.58 26.04 -21.35
C ASN A 9 -0.04 26.33 -19.97
N ILE A 10 -1.00 27.25 -19.89
CA ILE A 10 -1.74 27.50 -18.65
C ILE A 10 -2.67 26.33 -18.33
N ALA A 11 -3.38 25.77 -19.33
CA ALA A 11 -4.23 24.61 -19.13
C ALA A 11 -3.41 23.37 -18.72
N ASN A 12 -2.24 23.14 -19.33
CA ASN A 12 -1.34 22.05 -18.98
C ASN A 12 -0.77 22.21 -17.56
N ASN A 13 -0.32 23.41 -17.19
CA ASN A 13 0.12 23.68 -15.83
C ASN A 13 -1.05 23.56 -14.84
N LEU A 14 -2.26 24.01 -15.18
CA LEU A 14 -3.44 23.79 -14.33
C LEU A 14 -3.82 22.31 -14.25
N THR A 15 -3.67 21.48 -15.28
CA THR A 15 -3.88 20.03 -15.15
C THR A 15 -2.77 19.35 -14.35
N ASP A 16 -1.52 19.83 -14.41
CA ASP A 16 -0.41 19.32 -13.58
C ASP A 16 -0.53 19.79 -12.11
N TYR A 17 -1.20 20.92 -11.85
CA TYR A 17 -1.54 21.40 -10.50
C TYR A 17 -2.92 20.90 -10.02
N VAL A 18 -3.78 20.39 -10.92
CA VAL A 18 -5.11 19.80 -10.64
C VAL A 18 -5.08 18.26 -10.71
N GLU A 19 -3.94 17.64 -11.01
CA GLU A 19 -3.47 16.52 -10.20
C GLU A 19 -3.23 17.03 -8.76
N GLU A 20 -4.33 17.40 -8.08
CA GLU A 20 -4.43 17.17 -6.66
C GLU A 20 -3.81 15.80 -6.43
N GLU A 21 -2.72 15.73 -5.66
CA GLU A 21 -2.15 14.49 -5.17
C GLU A 21 -3.33 13.67 -4.65
N LEU A 22 -3.84 12.77 -5.48
CA LEU A 22 -4.93 11.90 -5.11
C LEU A 22 -4.36 11.08 -3.97
N ARG A 23 -4.70 11.47 -2.75
CA ARG A 23 -4.30 10.82 -1.50
C ARG A 23 -5.02 9.50 -1.39
N VAL A 24 -4.66 8.58 -2.29
CA VAL A 24 -5.28 7.27 -2.41
C VAL A 24 -4.96 6.45 -1.17
N GLY A 25 -3.81 6.69 -0.52
CA GLY A 25 -3.46 6.14 0.77
C GLY A 25 -4.39 6.61 1.88
N GLU A 26 -4.58 7.92 2.04
CA GLU A 26 -5.57 8.49 2.97
C GLU A 26 -6.99 7.96 2.70
N ALA A 27 -7.41 7.93 1.44
CA ALA A 27 -8.71 7.39 1.06
C ALA A 27 -8.87 5.91 1.41
N LEU A 28 -7.84 5.08 1.19
CA LEU A 28 -7.83 3.67 1.59
C LEU A 28 -7.91 3.53 3.11
N ALA A 29 -7.17 4.34 3.87
CA ALA A 29 -7.22 4.31 5.33
C ALA A 29 -8.64 4.64 5.86
N HIS A 30 -9.29 5.68 5.34
CA HIS A 30 -10.67 6.01 5.69
C HIS A 30 -11.66 4.88 5.38
N ILE A 31 -11.54 4.25 4.21
CA ILE A 31 -12.40 3.12 3.83
C ILE A 31 -12.19 1.93 4.76
N LEU A 32 -10.94 1.63 5.12
CA LEU A 32 -10.62 0.56 6.06
C LEU A 32 -11.19 0.86 7.45
N ALA A 33 -11.09 2.10 7.94
CA ALA A 33 -11.59 2.50 9.24
C ALA A 33 -13.11 2.39 9.31
N ALA A 34 -13.80 2.91 8.28
CA ALA A 34 -15.24 2.77 8.15
C ALA A 34 -15.66 1.29 8.08
N ALA A 35 -14.96 0.48 7.28
CA ALA A 35 -15.20 -0.96 7.19
C ALA A 35 -15.00 -1.67 8.54
N SER A 36 -13.97 -1.31 9.30
CA SER A 36 -13.73 -1.85 10.65
C SER A 36 -14.94 -1.63 11.55
N VAL A 37 -15.44 -0.39 11.61
CA VAL A 37 -16.58 -0.03 12.47
C VAL A 37 -17.85 -0.73 12.01
N VAL A 38 -18.14 -0.74 10.71
CA VAL A 38 -19.35 -1.40 10.18
C VAL A 38 -19.30 -2.91 10.44
N ILE A 39 -18.16 -3.57 10.22
CA ILE A 39 -18.00 -5.00 10.50
C ILE A 39 -18.20 -5.31 11.99
N GLU A 40 -17.73 -4.46 12.88
CA GLU A 40 -17.94 -4.64 14.33
C GLU A 40 -19.41 -4.49 14.74
N LEU A 41 -20.18 -3.63 14.06
CA LEU A 41 -21.58 -3.36 14.39
C LEU A 41 -22.56 -4.32 13.70
N GLU A 42 -22.31 -4.64 12.43
CA GLU A 42 -23.27 -5.30 11.53
C GLU A 42 -22.78 -6.67 11.04
N GLY A 43 -21.50 -7.00 11.29
CA GLY A 43 -20.85 -8.21 10.78
C GLY A 43 -20.28 -8.02 9.37
N GLU A 44 -19.60 -9.06 8.87
CA GLU A 44 -19.03 -9.04 7.53
C GLU A 44 -20.11 -9.15 6.44
N SER A 45 -19.97 -8.34 5.39
CA SER A 45 -20.79 -8.44 4.17
C SER A 45 -19.92 -8.42 2.92
N ASP A 46 -20.44 -8.99 1.83
CA ASP A 46 -19.75 -9.03 0.55
C ASP A 46 -19.54 -7.62 -0.04
N ASP A 47 -20.49 -6.70 0.18
CA ASP A 47 -20.40 -5.30 -0.27
C ASP A 47 -19.23 -4.55 0.39
N ILE A 48 -19.00 -4.79 1.69
CA ILE A 48 -17.86 -4.21 2.42
C ILE A 48 -16.56 -4.80 1.89
N LYS A 49 -16.50 -6.15 1.72
CA LYS A 49 -15.33 -6.83 1.18
C LYS A 49 -14.97 -6.33 -0.22
N GLU A 50 -15.96 -6.16 -1.09
CA GLU A 50 -15.76 -5.62 -2.45
C GLU A 50 -15.27 -4.16 -2.41
N THR A 51 -15.84 -3.34 -1.53
CA THR A 51 -15.41 -1.94 -1.38
C THR A 51 -13.98 -1.83 -0.91
N VAL A 52 -13.59 -2.60 0.11
CA VAL A 52 -12.20 -2.65 0.61
C VAL A 52 -11.25 -3.11 -0.51
N ARG A 53 -11.58 -4.20 -1.21
CA ARG A 53 -10.75 -4.73 -2.32
C ARG A 53 -10.53 -3.69 -3.42
N ARG A 54 -11.59 -3.00 -3.84
CA ARG A 54 -11.51 -1.95 -4.86
C ARG A 54 -10.55 -0.82 -4.45
N TYR A 55 -10.58 -0.36 -3.20
CA TYR A 55 -9.67 0.70 -2.75
C TYR A 55 -8.24 0.20 -2.55
N VAL A 56 -8.07 -1.05 -2.14
CA VAL A 56 -6.75 -1.71 -2.12
C VAL A 56 -6.17 -1.81 -3.53
N ASP A 57 -6.96 -2.25 -4.50
CA ASP A 57 -6.55 -2.34 -5.91
C ASP A 57 -6.22 -0.96 -6.48
N LEU A 58 -7.00 0.08 -6.12
CA LEU A 58 -6.70 1.47 -6.51
C LEU A 58 -5.35 1.92 -5.94
N TRP A 59 -5.05 1.64 -4.67
CA TRP A 59 -3.75 1.98 -4.08
C TRP A 59 -2.60 1.18 -4.74
N ILE A 60 -2.77 -0.13 -4.94
CA ILE A 60 -1.79 -0.98 -5.63
C ILE A 60 -1.52 -0.47 -7.06
N SER A 61 -2.56 0.03 -7.76
CA SER A 61 -2.40 0.60 -9.09
C SER A 61 -1.48 1.82 -9.12
N LYS A 62 -1.40 2.60 -8.03
CA LYS A 62 -0.52 3.77 -7.91
C LYS A 62 0.93 3.41 -7.67
N ILE A 63 1.20 2.18 -7.22
CA ILE A 63 2.56 1.69 -6.98
C ILE A 63 3.01 0.63 -8.01
N SER A 64 2.20 0.39 -9.03
CA SER A 64 2.48 -0.53 -10.13
C SER A 64 3.34 0.16 -11.20
N PRO A 65 4.29 -0.53 -11.88
CA PRO A 65 4.61 -1.96 -11.73
C PRO A 65 5.44 -2.25 -10.48
N ILE A 66 5.21 -3.42 -9.89
CA ILE A 66 5.97 -3.95 -8.74
C ILE A 66 7.03 -4.97 -9.19
N ASP A 67 8.14 -5.00 -8.49
CA ASP A 67 9.23 -5.98 -8.67
C ASP A 67 8.93 -7.25 -7.87
N TYR A 68 7.99 -8.07 -8.37
CA TYR A 68 7.56 -9.31 -7.72
C TYR A 68 8.67 -10.39 -7.72
N SER A 69 8.78 -11.16 -6.64
CA SER A 69 9.69 -12.32 -6.55
C SER A 69 8.87 -13.61 -6.47
N PRO A 70 9.23 -14.67 -7.21
CA PRO A 70 8.67 -15.99 -6.94
C PRO A 70 8.80 -16.36 -5.45
N GLY A 71 7.77 -16.97 -4.87
CA GLY A 71 7.71 -17.33 -3.45
C GLY A 71 7.23 -16.22 -2.51
N MET A 72 7.10 -14.98 -2.98
CA MET A 72 6.78 -13.83 -2.14
C MET A 72 5.36 -13.93 -1.56
N ALA A 73 4.37 -14.25 -2.38
CA ALA A 73 2.98 -14.39 -1.94
C ALA A 73 2.80 -15.54 -0.95
N GLU A 74 3.49 -16.67 -1.17
CA GLU A 74 3.45 -17.84 -0.30
C GLU A 74 4.03 -17.53 1.08
N VAL A 75 5.19 -16.87 1.12
CA VAL A 75 5.82 -16.49 2.39
C VAL A 75 4.95 -15.47 3.12
N ILE A 76 4.53 -14.38 2.47
CA ILE A 76 3.66 -13.37 3.11
C ILE A 76 2.34 -13.97 3.58
N GLY A 77 1.66 -14.74 2.71
CA GLY A 77 0.37 -15.36 3.02
C GLY A 77 0.44 -16.35 4.18
N SER A 78 1.59 -17.01 4.38
CA SER A 78 1.80 -17.90 5.55
C SER A 78 1.98 -17.16 6.88
N LYS A 79 2.23 -15.85 6.84
CA LYS A 79 2.53 -15.02 8.01
C LYS A 79 1.38 -14.08 8.39
N ILE A 80 0.60 -13.62 7.42
CA ILE A 80 -0.57 -12.77 7.68
C ILE A 80 -1.55 -13.53 8.57
N ASN A 81 -1.91 -12.91 9.68
CA ASN A 81 -2.93 -13.43 10.60
C ASN A 81 -3.96 -12.35 11.01
N VAL A 82 -3.89 -11.17 10.42
CA VAL A 82 -4.82 -10.06 10.62
C VAL A 82 -5.44 -9.66 9.28
N ASN A 83 -6.77 -9.61 9.22
CA ASN A 83 -7.48 -8.99 8.09
C ASN A 83 -7.18 -7.49 8.06
N ILE A 84 -6.99 -6.91 6.88
CA ILE A 84 -6.65 -5.49 6.72
C ILE A 84 -7.64 -4.53 7.42
N THR A 85 -8.92 -4.89 7.55
CA THR A 85 -9.90 -4.05 8.27
C THR A 85 -9.65 -3.99 9.78
N LYS A 86 -8.90 -4.95 10.34
CA LYS A 86 -8.51 -5.01 11.76
C LYS A 86 -7.14 -4.38 12.04
N ILE A 87 -6.53 -3.72 11.05
CA ILE A 87 -5.17 -3.15 11.16
C ILE A 87 -5.08 -2.07 12.26
N PHE A 88 -6.19 -1.38 12.56
CA PHE A 88 -6.25 -0.23 13.47
C PHE A 88 -5.98 -0.55 14.95
N ARG A 89 -5.79 -1.81 15.30
CA ARG A 89 -5.35 -2.22 16.64
C ARG A 89 -3.92 -1.73 16.95
N ASN A 90 -3.12 -1.50 15.91
CA ASN A 90 -1.69 -1.22 16.03
C ASN A 90 -1.23 0.05 15.29
N ILE A 91 -2.06 0.62 14.42
CA ILE A 91 -1.79 1.83 13.65
C ILE A 91 -3.03 2.70 13.62
N ASP A 92 -2.92 4.00 13.83
CA ASP A 92 -4.07 4.89 13.71
C ASP A 92 -4.39 5.21 12.23
N GLU A 93 -5.60 5.70 11.98
CA GLU A 93 -6.12 5.97 10.63
C GLU A 93 -5.31 7.03 9.88
N ASP A 94 -4.98 8.13 10.55
CA ASP A 94 -4.19 9.22 9.97
C ASP A 94 -2.75 8.75 9.67
N GLU A 95 -2.16 7.95 10.55
CA GLU A 95 -0.83 7.36 10.37
C GLU A 95 -0.84 6.39 9.19
N LEU A 96 -1.84 5.50 9.11
CA LEU A 96 -1.96 4.56 7.99
C LEU A 96 -2.08 5.31 6.66
N GLY A 97 -2.92 6.35 6.59
CA GLY A 97 -3.08 7.19 5.40
C GLY A 97 -1.76 7.81 4.97
N LYS A 98 -1.05 8.47 5.89
CA LYS A 98 0.26 9.09 5.65
C LYS A 98 1.31 8.08 5.18
N ILE A 99 1.34 6.88 5.77
CA ILE A 99 2.26 5.83 5.36
C ILE A 99 1.97 5.40 3.93
N LEU A 100 0.70 5.11 3.61
CA LEU A 100 0.30 4.63 2.29
C LEU A 100 0.56 5.67 1.19
N ASP A 101 0.36 6.95 1.46
CA ASP A 101 0.69 8.04 0.52
C ASP A 101 2.21 8.24 0.41
N SER A 102 2.96 8.18 1.52
CA SER A 102 4.44 8.21 1.49
C SER A 102 5.01 7.10 0.60
N VAL A 103 4.45 5.89 0.66
CA VAL A 103 4.86 4.77 -0.22
C VAL A 103 4.61 5.09 -1.70
N VAL A 104 3.48 5.74 -2.04
CA VAL A 104 3.19 6.20 -3.40
C VAL A 104 4.20 7.25 -3.85
N ASP A 105 4.55 8.20 -3.00
CA ASP A 105 5.52 9.24 -3.33
C ASP A 105 6.94 8.69 -3.46
N ILE A 106 7.33 7.73 -2.62
CA ILE A 106 8.60 7.02 -2.76
C ILE A 106 8.63 6.22 -4.07
N LYS A 107 7.52 5.59 -4.46
CA LYS A 107 7.42 4.91 -5.76
C LYS A 107 7.57 5.89 -6.92
N LYS A 108 6.92 7.05 -6.89
CA LYS A 108 7.13 8.11 -7.90
C LYS A 108 8.60 8.52 -7.97
N LYS A 109 9.26 8.74 -6.83
CA LYS A 109 10.71 9.09 -6.78
C LYS A 109 11.58 7.98 -7.38
N LEU A 110 11.26 6.73 -7.07
CA LEU A 110 11.95 5.55 -7.61
C LEU A 110 11.82 5.48 -9.13
N ASP A 111 10.62 5.69 -9.68
CA ASP A 111 10.38 5.64 -11.13
C ASP A 111 11.10 6.76 -11.90
N HIS A 112 11.42 7.87 -11.22
CA HIS A 112 12.20 8.97 -11.77
C HIS A 112 13.69 8.90 -11.43
N ASN A 113 14.16 7.82 -10.79
CA ASN A 113 15.55 7.64 -10.32
C ASN A 113 16.05 8.77 -9.41
N VAL A 114 15.18 9.31 -8.55
CA VAL A 114 15.49 10.37 -7.58
C VAL A 114 15.34 9.88 -6.13
N ILE A 115 15.51 8.58 -5.92
CA ILE A 115 15.45 7.96 -4.59
C ILE A 115 16.81 8.03 -3.88
N ASP A 116 16.79 8.27 -2.57
CA ASP A 116 17.99 8.29 -1.73
C ASP A 116 17.89 7.35 -0.52
N SER A 117 18.94 7.32 0.30
CA SER A 117 18.99 6.50 1.51
C SER A 117 17.94 6.89 2.55
N VAL A 118 17.52 8.15 2.61
CA VAL A 118 16.49 8.62 3.55
C VAL A 118 15.15 8.00 3.17
N ASN A 119 14.82 7.96 1.87
CA ASN A 119 13.61 7.31 1.39
C ASN A 119 13.59 5.81 1.72
N ILE A 120 14.72 5.11 1.64
CA ILE A 120 14.78 3.68 2.03
C ILE A 120 14.54 3.49 3.51
N ILE A 121 15.15 4.31 4.36
CA ILE A 121 14.97 4.20 5.82
C ILE A 121 13.51 4.46 6.19
N GLU A 122 12.90 5.46 5.57
CA GLU A 122 11.47 5.77 5.74
C GLU A 122 10.59 4.59 5.28
N LEU A 123 10.84 4.06 4.08
CA LEU A 123 10.10 2.93 3.52
C LEU A 123 10.21 1.68 4.39
N GLU A 124 11.38 1.40 4.96
CA GLU A 124 11.57 0.27 5.88
C GLU A 124 10.83 0.43 7.19
N ALA A 125 10.89 1.63 7.79
CA ALA A 125 10.12 1.92 8.99
C ALA A 125 8.61 1.80 8.74
N ASN A 126 8.14 2.29 7.61
CA ASN A 126 6.75 2.19 7.17
C ASN A 126 6.33 0.74 6.90
N THR A 127 7.20 -0.04 6.25
CA THR A 127 6.97 -1.46 5.99
C THR A 127 6.88 -2.25 7.30
N GLU A 128 7.81 -2.02 8.24
CA GLU A 128 7.81 -2.63 9.56
C GLU A 128 6.51 -2.36 10.33
N LYS A 129 6.01 -1.11 10.29
CA LYS A 129 4.77 -0.73 10.97
C LYS A 129 3.56 -1.50 10.41
N ILE A 130 3.39 -1.49 9.08
CA ILE A 130 2.28 -2.21 8.43
C ILE A 130 2.40 -3.72 8.67
N PHE A 131 3.61 -4.28 8.53
CA PHE A 131 3.83 -5.72 8.71
C PHE A 131 3.51 -6.15 10.14
N ARG A 132 4.00 -5.42 11.13
CA ARG A 132 3.66 -5.68 12.53
C ARG A 132 2.15 -5.61 12.76
N ALA A 133 1.46 -4.63 12.16
CA ALA A 133 0.02 -4.50 12.27
C ALA A 133 -0.74 -5.68 11.61
N LEU A 134 -0.16 -6.29 10.57
CA LEU A 134 -0.67 -7.48 9.88
C LEU A 134 -0.21 -8.82 10.49
N GLY A 135 0.64 -8.79 11.52
CA GLY A 135 1.20 -9.97 12.18
C GLY A 135 2.44 -10.57 11.51
N ILE A 136 3.09 -9.84 10.62
CA ILE A 136 4.30 -10.26 9.89
C ILE A 136 5.53 -9.66 10.60
N ASP A 137 6.55 -10.48 10.87
CA ASP A 137 7.88 -10.01 11.26
C ASP A 137 8.69 -9.68 9.99
N LEU A 138 9.23 -8.46 9.88
CA LEU A 138 10.02 -8.05 8.73
C LEU A 138 11.26 -8.93 8.51
N ASN A 139 11.79 -9.56 9.57
CA ASN A 139 12.89 -10.52 9.45
C ASN A 139 12.51 -11.77 8.65
N ASP A 140 11.24 -12.20 8.69
CA ASP A 140 10.76 -13.38 7.95
C ASP A 140 10.80 -13.17 6.43
N VAL A 141 10.78 -11.92 5.97
CA VAL A 141 10.76 -11.54 4.55
C VAL A 141 12.03 -10.84 4.10
N ARG A 142 13.04 -10.75 4.98
CA ARG A 142 14.33 -10.08 4.72
C ARG A 142 15.08 -10.62 3.52
N MET A 143 14.91 -11.90 3.21
CA MET A 143 15.49 -12.53 2.01
C MET A 143 15.09 -11.84 0.69
N PHE A 144 13.96 -11.14 0.66
CA PHE A 144 13.46 -10.49 -0.55
C PHE A 144 13.99 -9.08 -0.78
N PHE A 145 14.61 -8.42 0.21
CA PHE A 145 15.03 -7.01 0.10
C PHE A 145 16.43 -6.73 0.66
N ASN A 146 17.21 -7.76 1.02
CA ASN A 146 18.58 -7.60 1.52
C ASN A 146 19.60 -7.28 0.41
N PHE A 147 19.45 -6.13 -0.23
CA PHE A 147 20.34 -5.63 -1.29
C PHE A 147 21.16 -4.42 -0.83
N ILE A 148 22.37 -4.31 -1.37
CA ILE A 148 23.19 -3.09 -1.28
C ILE A 148 22.61 -1.99 -2.19
N ASP A 149 22.05 -2.40 -3.33
CA ASP A 149 21.41 -1.52 -4.29
C ASP A 149 20.12 -0.91 -3.71
N VAL A 150 20.09 0.43 -3.65
CA VAL A 150 19.03 1.24 -3.05
C VAL A 150 17.72 1.09 -3.82
N GLU A 151 17.77 1.20 -5.16
CA GLU A 151 16.59 1.14 -6.02
C GLU A 151 15.95 -0.25 -5.99
N LYS A 152 16.76 -1.31 -6.05
CA LYS A 152 16.29 -2.68 -5.97
C LYS A 152 15.67 -2.98 -4.61
N ARG A 153 16.28 -2.47 -3.53
CA ARG A 153 15.74 -2.63 -2.17
C ARG A 153 14.39 -1.92 -2.02
N ALA A 154 14.27 -0.68 -2.50
CA ALA A 154 13.00 0.04 -2.52
C ALA A 154 11.91 -0.70 -3.30
N ASN A 155 12.21 -1.11 -4.54
CA ASN A 155 11.30 -1.85 -5.39
C ASN A 155 10.77 -3.10 -4.67
N ARG A 156 11.62 -3.81 -3.93
CA ARG A 156 11.23 -5.02 -3.22
C ARG A 156 10.39 -4.75 -1.99
N LEU A 157 10.71 -3.72 -1.19
CA LEU A 157 9.87 -3.31 -0.07
C LEU A 157 8.46 -2.89 -0.53
N ILE A 158 8.36 -2.10 -1.60
CA ILE A 158 7.07 -1.70 -2.20
C ILE A 158 6.29 -2.94 -2.68
N SER A 159 6.97 -3.90 -3.29
CA SER A 159 6.35 -5.15 -3.75
C SER A 159 5.83 -5.99 -2.59
N LEU A 160 6.60 -6.10 -1.50
CA LEU A 160 6.18 -6.83 -0.30
C LEU A 160 4.95 -6.17 0.34
N LEU A 161 4.92 -4.83 0.41
CA LEU A 161 3.74 -4.08 0.89
C LEU A 161 2.51 -4.32 0.01
N ALA A 162 2.66 -4.23 -1.32
CA ALA A 162 1.57 -4.48 -2.27
C ALA A 162 0.98 -5.89 -2.08
N VAL A 163 1.84 -6.89 -1.96
CA VAL A 163 1.43 -8.29 -1.75
C VAL A 163 0.78 -8.47 -0.39
N ALA A 164 1.33 -7.89 0.68
CA ALA A 164 0.79 -8.02 2.03
C ALA A 164 -0.60 -7.38 2.16
N ILE A 165 -0.77 -6.15 1.66
CA ILE A 165 -2.04 -5.44 1.69
C ILE A 165 -3.06 -6.15 0.77
N GLY A 166 -2.63 -6.58 -0.42
CA GLY A 166 -3.50 -7.34 -1.33
C GLY A 166 -4.01 -8.64 -0.73
N ILE A 167 -3.13 -9.46 -0.13
CA ILE A 167 -3.52 -10.72 0.50
C ILE A 167 -4.42 -10.47 1.73
N SER A 168 -4.05 -9.52 2.60
CA SER A 168 -4.83 -9.23 3.82
C SER A 168 -6.24 -8.68 3.53
N ALA A 169 -6.47 -8.09 2.36
CA ALA A 169 -7.79 -7.67 1.88
C ALA A 169 -8.67 -8.82 1.34
N LEU A 170 -8.04 -9.92 0.92
CA LEU A 170 -8.72 -11.14 0.47
C LEU A 170 -8.94 -12.14 1.61
N TRP A 171 -8.14 -12.03 2.67
CA TRP A 171 -8.09 -13.00 3.77
C TRP A 171 -9.44 -13.12 4.49
N ASP A 172 -9.96 -14.35 4.53
CA ASP A 172 -11.20 -14.72 5.24
C ASP A 172 -10.81 -15.71 6.35
N GLU A 173 -11.32 -15.54 7.58
CA GLU A 173 -10.97 -16.41 8.73
C GLU A 173 -11.21 -17.91 8.43
N LYS A 174 -12.12 -18.21 7.49
CA LYS A 174 -12.41 -19.57 7.00
C LYS A 174 -11.26 -20.25 6.24
N TRP A 175 -10.29 -19.50 5.70
CA TRP A 175 -9.13 -20.08 4.99
C TRP A 175 -8.24 -20.95 5.89
N ILE A 176 -8.22 -20.70 7.20
CA ILE A 176 -7.39 -21.43 8.17
C ILE A 176 -8.09 -22.73 8.63
N VAL A 177 -9.42 -22.75 8.65
CA VAL A 177 -10.19 -23.89 9.18
C VAL A 177 -10.24 -25.07 8.19
N GLY A 178 -9.84 -24.86 6.92
CA GLY A 178 -9.81 -25.89 5.88
C GLY A 178 -8.42 -26.45 5.54
N SER A 179 -7.36 -26.05 6.26
CA SER A 179 -5.98 -26.48 6.01
C SER A 179 -5.43 -27.48 7.06
N GLN A 180 -6.31 -28.18 7.78
CA GLN A 180 -5.98 -29.33 8.63
C GLN A 180 -6.82 -30.55 8.28
#